data_AF-A0A9E8MZB9-F1
#
_entry.id   AF-A0A9E8MZB9-F1
#
_cell.length_a   1.000
_cell.length_b   1.000
_cell.length_c   1.000
_cell.angle_alpha   90.00
_cell.angle_beta   90.00
_cell.angle_gamma   90.00
#
_symmetry.space_group_name_H-M   'P 1'
#
loop_
_entity.id
_entity.type
_entity.pdbx_description
1 polymer ?
#
loop_
_entity_poly.entity_id
_entity_poly.type
_entity_poly.pdbx_seq_one_letter_code
_entity_poly.pdbx_strand_id
1 'polypeptide(L)'
;MSGPRTTPFIIFIAVSILLLGCATTVRNPSKSDVEAIAGGERSIVLLRLSAEIRSQSGSQRTEGPERFKSRIASIDTRQSPKDIFLYDSPSSEAQKDGWVYFMLEPGTYYLSVSPTPNTWPEYFSPNFFWFHVSKGNQIIYIGTLTTACETSGDSCFSRIISVWSKVRVIDQTESAIVIAQASFSRFAPMSSAILKPLGIPKTTRTIDELVPMGFMTTSAKSLISPDWNKRAISRATGIGDWLSSGANSSPQFLDDHPFLGECLKGAGEGAAPLLVLLYLYYLPAGITGGTIAGEVAEHKWQHTTQGLQQELHENDPATLLGSAFETMISQYGASRPINLNQADDPFAQAKQQGLKSIFQTEILKIELSECVNRGSFCVAVTLRTRLWETASKTLLYDLVSQYSNAALRRKKTLFYETEVTEVKGEGTECRKMEAYGGAEGRKLLTEEISKAIQASMQRFFDDVVKKKSQ
;
A
#
# COMPACT_ATOMS: atom_id res chain seq x y z
N MET A 1 37.52 -28.23 51.44
CA MET A 1 36.79 -27.01 51.02
C MET A 1 36.35 -27.19 49.57
N SER A 2 35.14 -27.72 49.38
CA SER A 2 34.53 -27.98 48.08
C SER A 2 33.67 -26.79 47.67
N GLY A 3 34.11 -26.04 46.66
CA GLY A 3 33.33 -24.95 46.06
C GLY A 3 32.12 -25.50 45.27
N PRO A 4 30.97 -24.81 45.28
CA PRO A 4 29.74 -25.35 44.72
C PRO A 4 29.74 -25.29 43.18
N ARG A 5 29.50 -26.46 42.56
CA ARG A 5 29.22 -26.62 41.12
C ARG A 5 27.76 -26.25 40.83
N THR A 6 27.40 -24.98 40.83
CA THR A 6 26.01 -24.53 40.56
C THR A 6 25.80 -23.91 39.17
N THR A 7 26.86 -23.64 38.42
CA THR A 7 26.79 -22.94 37.13
C THR A 7 26.11 -23.71 35.98
N PRO A 8 26.27 -25.04 35.78
CA PRO A 8 25.67 -25.71 34.63
C PRO A 8 24.15 -25.89 34.75
N PHE A 9 23.60 -25.87 35.96
CA PHE A 9 22.16 -26.07 36.19
C PHE A 9 21.34 -24.82 35.83
N ILE A 10 21.88 -23.62 36.07
CA ILE A 10 21.22 -22.35 35.74
C ILE A 10 21.14 -22.14 34.22
N ILE A 11 22.19 -22.52 33.48
CA ILE A 11 22.21 -22.41 32.01
C ILE A 11 21.16 -23.35 31.39
N PHE A 12 21.00 -24.57 31.92
CA PHE A 12 20.02 -25.53 31.42
C PHE A 12 18.56 -25.06 31.65
N ILE A 13 18.28 -24.42 32.79
CA ILE A 13 16.98 -23.84 33.09
C ILE A 13 16.70 -22.62 32.20
N ALA A 14 17.68 -21.72 32.00
CA ALA A 14 17.52 -20.56 31.12
C ALA A 14 17.26 -20.96 29.66
N VAL A 15 17.96 -21.99 29.15
CA VAL A 15 17.75 -22.53 27.80
C VAL A 15 16.40 -23.26 27.69
N SER A 16 15.97 -23.98 28.72
CA SER A 16 14.66 -24.66 28.71
C SER A 16 13.48 -23.68 28.78
N ILE A 17 13.62 -22.56 29.51
CA ILE A 17 12.62 -21.47 29.53
C ILE A 17 12.58 -20.72 28.20
N LEU A 18 13.73 -20.57 27.52
CA LEU A 18 13.80 -20.02 26.16
C LEU A 18 13.20 -20.97 25.09
N LEU A 19 13.22 -22.29 25.31
CA LEU A 19 12.67 -23.29 24.37
C LEU A 19 11.17 -23.58 24.58
N LEU A 20 10.60 -23.28 25.75
CA LEU A 20 9.15 -23.43 26.01
C LEU A 20 8.30 -22.28 25.42
N GLY A 21 8.91 -21.28 24.78
CA GLY A 21 8.25 -20.05 24.33
C GLY A 21 7.65 -20.03 22.92
N CYS A 22 7.73 -21.11 22.14
CA CYS A 22 7.32 -21.10 20.72
C CYS A 22 6.17 -22.05 20.37
N ALA A 23 5.29 -22.37 21.32
CA ALA A 23 3.98 -22.89 20.93
C ALA A 23 3.13 -21.70 20.46
N THR A 24 2.96 -21.55 19.14
CA THR A 24 2.05 -20.58 18.54
C THR A 24 0.62 -20.93 18.96
N THR A 25 0.21 -20.41 20.11
CA THR A 25 -1.15 -20.59 20.60
C THR A 25 -2.09 -19.83 19.68
N VAL A 26 -3.06 -20.54 19.11
CA VAL A 26 -4.18 -19.97 18.38
C VAL A 26 -4.76 -18.82 19.20
N ARG A 27 -4.56 -17.59 18.71
CA ARG A 27 -4.97 -16.40 19.46
C ARG A 27 -6.45 -16.17 19.22
N ASN A 28 -7.28 -16.50 20.21
CA ASN A 28 -8.71 -16.19 20.20
C ASN A 28 -8.95 -14.68 20.38
N PRO A 29 -10.09 -14.15 19.90
CA PRO A 29 -10.49 -12.77 20.18
C PRO A 29 -10.52 -12.51 21.68
N SER A 30 -9.96 -11.38 22.12
CA SER A 30 -10.00 -10.97 23.52
C SER A 30 -11.43 -10.65 23.96
N LYS A 31 -11.70 -10.54 25.27
CA LYS A 31 -13.04 -10.17 25.76
C LYS A 31 -13.53 -8.85 25.16
N SER A 32 -12.65 -7.83 25.08
CA SER A 32 -12.98 -6.55 24.45
C SER A 32 -13.25 -6.68 22.95
N ASP A 33 -12.55 -7.58 22.25
CA ASP A 33 -12.85 -7.83 20.83
C ASP A 33 -14.21 -8.50 20.66
N VAL A 34 -14.56 -9.46 21.52
CA VAL A 34 -15.87 -10.12 21.50
C VAL A 34 -17.00 -9.12 21.70
N GLU A 35 -16.85 -8.19 22.65
CA GLU A 35 -17.82 -7.11 22.90
C GLU A 35 -17.92 -6.16 21.70
N ALA A 36 -16.79 -5.73 21.13
CA ALA A 36 -16.77 -4.87 19.93
C ALA A 36 -17.40 -5.55 18.70
N ILE A 37 -17.17 -6.86 18.51
CA ILE A 37 -17.79 -7.63 17.43
C ILE A 37 -19.29 -7.77 17.67
N ALA A 38 -19.70 -8.10 18.90
CA ALA A 38 -21.12 -8.21 19.26
C ALA A 38 -21.88 -6.89 19.05
N GLY A 39 -21.23 -5.76 19.38
CA GLY A 39 -21.75 -4.40 19.15
C GLY A 39 -21.73 -3.94 17.69
N GLY A 40 -21.12 -4.72 16.77
CA GLY A 40 -20.98 -4.34 15.35
C GLY A 40 -19.97 -3.22 15.10
N GLU A 41 -19.11 -2.94 16.08
CA GLU A 41 -17.99 -1.99 15.97
C GLU A 41 -16.79 -2.62 15.24
N ARG A 42 -16.68 -3.96 15.28
CA ARG A 42 -15.69 -4.74 14.54
C ARG A 42 -16.32 -5.95 13.87
N SER A 43 -15.62 -6.48 12.88
CA SER A 43 -15.97 -7.68 12.14
C SER A 43 -14.78 -8.63 12.10
N ILE A 44 -15.06 -9.92 12.24
CA ILE A 44 -14.11 -11.00 11.91
C ILE A 44 -14.07 -11.10 10.39
N VAL A 45 -12.89 -10.88 9.82
CA VAL A 45 -12.65 -10.98 8.38
C VAL A 45 -11.91 -12.28 8.10
N LEU A 46 -12.60 -13.22 7.45
CA LEU A 46 -12.11 -14.54 7.11
C LEU A 46 -11.55 -14.54 5.68
N LEU A 47 -10.33 -15.07 5.53
CA LEU A 47 -9.59 -15.15 4.28
C LEU A 47 -8.93 -16.52 4.20
N ARG A 48 -8.84 -17.09 2.99
CA ARG A 48 -8.00 -18.26 2.75
C ARG A 48 -6.84 -17.90 1.85
N LEU A 49 -5.62 -18.25 2.25
CA LEU A 49 -4.40 -18.10 1.48
C LEU A 49 -3.91 -19.48 1.05
N SER A 50 -3.73 -19.69 -0.25
CA SER A 50 -3.28 -20.97 -0.79
C SER A 50 -2.22 -20.76 -1.87
N ALA A 51 -1.09 -21.44 -1.73
CA ALA A 51 -0.06 -21.52 -2.77
C ALA A 51 0.00 -22.95 -3.32
N GLU A 52 -0.30 -23.13 -4.60
CA GLU A 52 -0.10 -24.39 -5.32
C GLU A 52 1.34 -24.45 -5.82
N ILE A 53 2.19 -25.22 -5.14
CA ILE A 53 3.56 -25.42 -5.58
C ILE A 53 3.61 -26.59 -6.54
N ARG A 54 4.01 -26.33 -7.79
CA ARG A 54 4.30 -27.35 -8.80
C ARG A 54 5.79 -27.65 -8.76
N SER A 55 6.15 -28.83 -8.26
CA SER A 55 7.52 -29.32 -8.39
C SER A 55 7.77 -29.84 -9.80
N GLN A 56 9.04 -29.85 -10.24
CA GLN A 56 9.42 -30.48 -11.50
C GLN A 56 9.13 -31.99 -11.51
N SER A 57 9.13 -32.63 -10.34
CA SER A 57 8.72 -34.03 -10.16
C SER A 57 7.20 -34.28 -10.29
N GLY A 58 6.39 -33.25 -10.57
CA GLY A 58 4.95 -33.37 -10.71
C GLY A 58 4.17 -33.48 -9.39
N SER A 59 4.85 -33.42 -8.24
CA SER A 59 4.16 -33.38 -6.95
C SER A 59 3.53 -32.01 -6.72
N GLN A 60 2.26 -32.00 -6.36
CA GLN A 60 1.53 -30.80 -5.98
C GLN A 60 1.47 -30.71 -4.46
N ARG A 61 1.95 -29.60 -3.90
CA ARG A 61 1.83 -29.31 -2.47
C ARG A 61 1.16 -27.98 -2.28
N THR A 62 0.22 -27.92 -1.33
CA THR A 62 -0.35 -26.66 -0.87
C THR A 62 0.43 -26.18 0.34
N GLU A 63 0.93 -24.95 0.31
CA GLU A 63 1.55 -24.31 1.48
C GLU A 63 0.59 -23.29 2.12
N GLY A 64 0.69 -23.20 3.44
CA GLY A 64 -0.16 -22.36 4.29
C GLY A 64 0.25 -20.88 4.33
N PRO A 65 -0.36 -20.09 5.24
CA PRO A 65 -0.30 -18.64 5.24
C PRO A 65 1.07 -18.06 5.62
N GLU A 66 1.95 -18.84 6.25
CA GLU A 66 3.28 -18.41 6.71
C GLU A 66 4.19 -17.91 5.59
N ARG A 67 3.89 -18.26 4.34
CA ARG A 67 4.60 -17.80 3.15
C ARG A 67 4.12 -16.45 2.62
N PHE A 68 3.12 -15.85 3.25
CA PHE A 68 2.51 -14.62 2.79
C PHE A 68 2.73 -13.49 3.80
N LYS A 69 3.28 -12.38 3.32
CA LYS A 69 3.21 -11.10 3.99
C LYS A 69 1.92 -10.41 3.54
N SER A 70 1.05 -10.11 4.50
CA SER A 70 -0.20 -9.40 4.26
C SER A 70 -0.15 -8.01 4.86
N ARG A 71 -0.63 -7.02 4.12
CA ARG A 71 -0.70 -5.62 4.54
C ARG A 71 -2.07 -5.07 4.28
N ILE A 72 -2.58 -4.25 5.20
CA ILE A 72 -3.91 -3.66 5.09
C ILE A 72 -3.91 -2.17 5.33
N ALA A 73 -4.77 -1.44 4.62
CA ALA A 73 -5.04 -0.03 4.85
C ALA A 73 -6.55 0.22 4.79
N SER A 74 -7.09 0.97 5.74
CA SER A 74 -8.43 1.54 5.60
C SER A 74 -8.37 2.68 4.59
N ILE A 75 -9.18 2.56 3.55
CA ILE A 75 -9.24 3.58 2.52
C ILE A 75 -10.04 4.78 3.00
N ASP A 76 -11.10 4.54 3.76
CA ASP A 76 -12.00 5.57 4.25
C ASP A 76 -11.28 6.52 5.23
N THR A 77 -10.36 6.00 6.03
CA THR A 77 -9.55 6.79 6.98
C THR A 77 -8.17 7.17 6.46
N ARG A 78 -7.87 6.88 5.18
CA ARG A 78 -6.59 7.19 4.51
C ARG A 78 -5.35 6.71 5.26
N GLN A 79 -5.45 5.54 5.89
CA GLN A 79 -4.34 4.98 6.64
C GLN A 79 -3.27 4.42 5.68
N SER A 80 -2.00 4.63 6.00
CA SER A 80 -0.92 3.93 5.31
C SER A 80 -1.03 2.42 5.55
N PRO A 81 -0.70 1.56 4.56
CA PRO A 81 -0.75 0.11 4.74
C PRO A 81 0.12 -0.36 5.90
N LYS A 82 -0.44 -1.14 6.81
CA LYS A 82 0.27 -1.74 7.94
C LYS A 82 0.36 -3.24 7.74
N ASP A 83 1.45 -3.84 8.19
CA ASP A 83 1.56 -5.29 8.27
C ASP A 83 0.47 -5.79 9.22
N ILE A 84 -0.33 -6.75 8.76
CA ILE A 84 -1.34 -7.36 9.63
C ILE A 84 -0.78 -8.65 10.19
N PHE A 85 -0.94 -8.81 11.50
CA PHE A 85 -0.82 -10.11 12.11
C PHE A 85 -2.06 -10.90 11.71
N LEU A 86 -1.88 -11.85 10.80
CA LEU A 86 -2.89 -12.86 10.52
C LEU A 86 -3.02 -13.70 11.79
N TYR A 87 -4.20 -13.71 12.39
CA TYR A 87 -4.46 -14.59 13.51
C TYR A 87 -4.46 -16.02 12.98
N ASP A 88 -3.83 -16.92 13.72
CA ASP A 88 -3.87 -18.35 13.43
C ASP A 88 -5.33 -18.78 13.29
N SER A 89 -5.58 -19.62 12.28
CA SER A 89 -6.90 -20.18 12.02
C SER A 89 -7.52 -20.71 13.30
N PRO A 90 -8.85 -20.60 13.46
CA PRO A 90 -9.51 -21.06 14.67
C PRO A 90 -9.40 -22.57 14.95
N SER A 91 -8.86 -23.37 14.02
CA SER A 91 -8.37 -24.73 14.30
C SER A 91 -7.07 -25.04 13.57
N SER A 92 -6.30 -26.01 14.08
CA SER A 92 -5.07 -26.50 13.44
C SER A 92 -5.32 -27.06 12.04
N GLU A 93 -6.46 -27.68 11.81
CA GLU A 93 -6.85 -28.25 10.51
C GLU A 93 -7.11 -27.13 9.51
N ALA A 94 -7.92 -26.15 9.89
CA ALA A 94 -8.23 -25.01 9.03
C ALA A 94 -6.97 -24.17 8.75
N GLN A 95 -6.03 -24.09 9.70
CA GLN A 95 -4.74 -23.42 9.49
C GLN A 95 -3.90 -24.10 8.42
N LYS A 96 -3.82 -25.45 8.46
CA LYS A 96 -3.13 -26.25 7.43
C LYS A 96 -3.75 -26.05 6.05
N ASP A 97 -5.06 -25.81 6.00
CA ASP A 97 -5.79 -25.53 4.76
C ASP A 97 -5.67 -24.07 4.29
N GLY A 98 -4.93 -23.22 5.02
CA GLY A 98 -4.67 -21.84 4.62
C GLY A 98 -5.67 -20.81 5.13
N TRP A 99 -6.62 -21.19 5.99
CA TRP A 99 -7.57 -20.25 6.57
C TRP A 99 -6.88 -19.36 7.59
N VAL A 100 -7.18 -18.07 7.52
CA VAL A 100 -6.71 -17.05 8.44
C VAL A 100 -7.84 -16.07 8.71
N TYR A 101 -7.76 -15.37 9.83
CA TYR A 101 -8.67 -14.26 10.08
C TYR A 101 -7.95 -13.07 10.70
N PHE A 102 -8.60 -11.92 10.64
CA PHE A 102 -8.20 -10.71 11.34
C PHE A 102 -9.46 -9.89 11.64
N MET A 103 -9.32 -8.82 12.42
CA MET A 103 -10.45 -8.01 12.87
C MET A 103 -10.34 -6.59 12.33
N LEU A 104 -11.42 -6.07 11.78
CA LEU A 104 -11.50 -4.72 11.22
C LEU A 104 -12.76 -4.00 11.67
N GLU A 105 -12.69 -2.68 11.71
CA GLU A 105 -13.87 -1.82 11.84
C GLU A 105 -14.64 -1.78 10.51
N PRO A 106 -15.93 -1.41 10.50
CA PRO A 106 -16.68 -1.18 9.27
C PRO A 106 -15.99 -0.15 8.37
N GLY A 107 -15.89 -0.46 7.07
CA GLY A 107 -15.25 0.41 6.08
C GLY A 107 -14.75 -0.32 4.85
N THR A 108 -14.08 0.42 3.98
CA THR A 108 -13.45 -0.09 2.76
C THR A 108 -11.95 -0.22 2.98
N TYR A 109 -11.37 -1.34 2.55
CA TYR A 109 -9.98 -1.68 2.83
C TYR A 109 -9.23 -2.10 1.57
N TYR A 110 -7.95 -1.72 1.50
CA TYR A 110 -6.96 -2.33 0.61
C TYR A 110 -6.28 -3.49 1.32
N LEU A 111 -6.18 -4.62 0.65
CA LEU A 111 -5.37 -5.77 1.05
C LEU A 111 -4.28 -5.98 0.02
N SER A 112 -3.03 -5.92 0.46
CA SER A 112 -1.87 -6.33 -0.32
C SER A 112 -1.36 -7.66 0.21
N VAL A 113 -1.21 -8.63 -0.68
CA VAL A 113 -0.66 -9.94 -0.35
C VAL A 113 0.57 -10.16 -1.23
N SER A 114 1.70 -10.41 -0.57
CA SER A 114 2.96 -10.73 -1.22
C SER A 114 3.59 -11.96 -0.57
N PRO A 115 4.44 -12.72 -1.28
CA PRO A 115 5.25 -13.76 -0.65
C PRO A 115 6.20 -13.18 0.43
N THR A 116 6.57 -13.95 1.44
CA THR A 116 7.51 -13.54 2.50
C THR A 116 8.96 -13.46 1.99
N PRO A 117 9.70 -12.38 2.29
CA PRO A 117 10.90 -11.90 1.58
C PRO A 117 12.18 -12.75 1.61
N ASN A 118 12.25 -13.88 2.33
CA ASN A 118 13.55 -14.45 2.74
C ASN A 118 14.48 -14.94 1.61
N THR A 119 14.08 -14.93 0.32
CA THR A 119 14.93 -15.36 -0.81
C THR A 119 14.67 -14.64 -2.16
N TRP A 120 13.99 -13.49 -2.21
CA TRP A 120 13.38 -13.04 -3.48
C TRP A 120 14.04 -11.84 -4.17
N PRO A 121 14.10 -11.84 -5.51
CA PRO A 121 14.50 -10.66 -6.27
C PRO A 121 13.41 -9.57 -6.17
N GLU A 122 13.85 -8.31 -6.15
CA GLU A 122 13.06 -7.07 -5.95
C GLU A 122 11.90 -6.84 -6.95
N TYR A 123 11.67 -7.76 -7.89
CA TYR A 123 10.77 -7.56 -9.04
C TYR A 123 9.33 -8.04 -8.83
N PHE A 124 8.95 -8.55 -7.65
CA PHE A 124 7.56 -8.99 -7.44
C PHE A 124 6.64 -7.82 -7.10
N SER A 125 5.75 -7.47 -8.03
CA SER A 125 4.67 -6.52 -7.76
C SER A 125 3.64 -7.19 -6.84
N PRO A 126 3.32 -6.62 -5.66
CA PRO A 126 2.29 -7.18 -4.78
C PRO A 126 0.96 -7.29 -5.53
N ASN A 127 0.13 -8.26 -5.17
CA ASN A 127 -1.23 -8.29 -5.69
C ASN A 127 -2.10 -7.46 -4.76
N PHE A 128 -2.78 -6.46 -5.31
CA PHE A 128 -3.61 -5.54 -4.55
C PHE A 128 -5.09 -5.83 -4.79
N PHE A 129 -5.81 -5.90 -3.69
CA PHE A 129 -7.22 -6.16 -3.66
C PHE A 129 -7.91 -5.11 -2.81
N TRP A 130 -9.21 -4.95 -3.01
CA TRP A 130 -10.05 -4.21 -2.09
C TRP A 130 -11.32 -4.98 -1.75
N PHE A 131 -11.87 -4.68 -0.58
CA PHE A 131 -13.12 -5.24 -0.11
C PHE A 131 -13.82 -4.25 0.84
N HIS A 132 -15.08 -4.52 1.14
CA HIS A 132 -15.90 -3.70 2.02
C HIS A 132 -16.40 -4.52 3.21
N VAL A 133 -16.27 -3.95 4.40
CA VAL A 133 -16.75 -4.46 5.67
C VAL A 133 -17.99 -3.66 6.04
N SER A 134 -19.17 -4.23 5.86
CA SER A 134 -20.44 -3.54 6.17
C SER A 134 -20.69 -3.46 7.67
N LYS A 135 -21.27 -2.33 8.10
CA LYS A 135 -21.67 -2.12 9.49
C LYS A 135 -22.70 -3.18 9.93
N GLY A 136 -22.50 -3.77 11.10
CA GLY A 136 -23.39 -4.78 11.67
C GLY A 136 -23.08 -6.22 11.26
N ASN A 137 -22.23 -6.44 10.25
CA ASN A 137 -21.78 -7.79 9.92
C ASN A 137 -20.69 -8.24 10.88
N GLN A 138 -20.97 -9.26 11.69
CA GLN A 138 -20.00 -9.73 12.71
C GLN A 138 -18.92 -10.64 12.10
N ILE A 139 -19.25 -11.38 11.04
CA ILE A 139 -18.32 -12.24 10.30
C ILE A 139 -18.47 -11.99 8.80
N ILE A 140 -17.34 -11.77 8.12
CA ILE A 140 -17.28 -11.53 6.68
C ILE A 140 -16.21 -12.42 6.06
N TYR A 141 -16.58 -13.23 5.07
CA TYR A 141 -15.63 -13.91 4.21
C TYR A 141 -15.27 -13.05 3.00
N ILE A 142 -13.98 -12.85 2.75
CA ILE A 142 -13.50 -11.98 1.69
C ILE A 142 -12.91 -12.74 0.50
N GLY A 143 -12.94 -14.07 0.49
CA GLY A 143 -12.47 -14.87 -0.64
C GLY A 143 -11.27 -15.75 -0.32
N THR A 144 -10.88 -16.53 -1.32
CA THR A 144 -9.69 -17.38 -1.29
C THR A 144 -8.70 -16.85 -2.31
N LEU A 145 -7.52 -16.46 -1.85
CA LEU A 145 -6.41 -16.07 -2.71
C LEU A 145 -5.57 -17.31 -3.01
N THR A 146 -5.58 -17.71 -4.28
CA THR A 146 -4.74 -18.80 -4.79
C THR A 146 -3.69 -18.29 -5.75
N THR A 147 -2.53 -18.90 -5.71
CA THR A 147 -1.43 -18.62 -6.63
C THR A 147 -0.70 -19.92 -6.92
N ALA A 148 -0.37 -20.15 -8.18
CA ALA A 148 0.57 -21.19 -8.55
C ALA A 148 2.01 -20.68 -8.46
N CYS A 149 2.88 -21.54 -7.97
CA CYS A 149 4.30 -21.31 -7.78
C CYS A 149 5.07 -22.40 -8.54
N GLU A 150 6.03 -22.00 -9.36
CA GLU A 150 6.98 -22.92 -9.99
C GLU A 150 8.31 -22.81 -9.26
N THR A 151 8.87 -23.96 -8.85
CA THR A 151 10.20 -24.02 -8.23
C THR A 151 11.26 -24.29 -9.30
N SER A 152 12.30 -23.45 -9.35
CA SER A 152 13.50 -23.75 -10.12
C SER A 152 14.50 -24.48 -9.22
N GLY A 153 14.68 -25.79 -9.43
CA GLY A 153 15.74 -26.58 -8.81
C GLY A 153 15.27 -27.58 -7.76
N ASP A 154 15.89 -28.77 -7.80
CA ASP A 154 15.65 -29.91 -6.91
C ASP A 154 16.59 -29.94 -5.69
N SER A 155 17.32 -28.86 -5.38
CA SER A 155 18.29 -28.89 -4.29
C SER A 155 17.58 -28.99 -2.92
N CYS A 156 18.03 -29.95 -2.09
CA CYS A 156 17.48 -30.22 -0.75
C CYS A 156 17.58 -29.05 0.23
N PHE A 157 18.35 -28.00 -0.09
CA PHE A 157 18.69 -26.93 0.85
C PHE A 157 18.16 -25.54 0.47
N SER A 158 17.66 -25.34 -0.75
CA SER A 158 17.05 -24.07 -1.14
C SER A 158 16.12 -24.25 -2.34
N ARG A 159 14.84 -24.57 -2.10
CA ARG A 159 13.81 -24.47 -3.14
C ARG A 159 13.57 -23.00 -3.44
N ILE A 160 14.18 -22.50 -4.50
CA ILE A 160 13.95 -21.16 -5.01
C ILE A 160 12.67 -21.24 -5.85
N ILE A 161 11.62 -20.54 -5.43
CA ILE A 161 10.41 -20.35 -6.25
C ILE A 161 10.77 -19.34 -7.36
N SER A 162 10.92 -19.80 -8.58
CA SER A 162 11.34 -18.95 -9.70
C SER A 162 10.22 -18.08 -10.26
N VAL A 163 8.98 -18.58 -10.23
CA VAL A 163 7.85 -17.90 -10.87
C VAL A 163 6.61 -18.02 -10.01
N TRP A 164 6.00 -16.88 -9.73
CA TRP A 164 4.65 -16.80 -9.18
C TRP A 164 3.70 -16.40 -10.30
N SER A 165 2.66 -17.21 -10.48
CA SER A 165 1.55 -16.82 -11.33
C SER A 165 0.76 -15.67 -10.71
N LYS A 166 -0.11 -15.05 -11.52
CA LYS A 166 -1.04 -14.02 -11.04
C LYS A 166 -1.94 -14.60 -9.94
N VAL A 167 -2.06 -13.90 -8.81
CA VAL A 167 -2.97 -14.32 -7.73
C VAL A 167 -4.41 -14.26 -8.24
N ARG A 168 -5.16 -15.33 -8.02
CA ARG A 168 -6.58 -15.46 -8.37
C ARG A 168 -7.43 -15.39 -7.10
N VAL A 169 -8.56 -14.72 -7.20
CA VAL A 169 -9.60 -14.73 -6.16
C VAL A 169 -10.62 -15.80 -6.52
N ILE A 170 -10.85 -16.75 -5.62
CA ILE A 170 -11.87 -17.79 -5.72
C ILE A 170 -12.90 -17.57 -4.62
N ASP A 171 -14.18 -17.74 -4.96
CA ASP A 171 -15.26 -17.76 -3.98
C ASP A 171 -15.42 -19.19 -3.42
N GLN A 172 -15.14 -19.36 -2.13
CA GLN A 172 -15.39 -20.59 -1.37
C GLN A 172 -16.32 -20.31 -0.18
N THR A 173 -17.36 -19.50 -0.40
CA THR A 173 -18.32 -19.11 0.64
C THR A 173 -18.90 -20.31 1.39
N GLU A 174 -19.22 -21.42 0.72
CA GLU A 174 -19.73 -22.63 1.38
C GLU A 174 -18.74 -23.22 2.40
N SER A 175 -17.46 -23.33 2.03
CA SER A 175 -16.41 -23.79 2.95
C SER A 175 -16.20 -22.79 4.08
N ALA A 176 -16.23 -21.49 3.78
CA ALA A 176 -16.10 -20.43 4.77
C ALA A 176 -17.23 -20.46 5.80
N ILE A 177 -18.48 -20.80 5.40
CA ILE A 177 -19.61 -20.97 6.32
C ILE A 177 -19.31 -22.08 7.33
N VAL A 178 -18.80 -23.23 6.89
CA VAL A 178 -18.47 -24.35 7.77
C VAL A 178 -17.39 -23.96 8.78
N ILE A 179 -16.33 -23.29 8.33
CA ILE A 179 -15.28 -22.77 9.22
C ILE A 179 -15.85 -21.75 10.21
N ALA A 180 -16.65 -20.79 9.74
CA ALA A 180 -17.26 -19.78 10.59
C ALA A 180 -18.22 -20.38 11.62
N GLN A 181 -19.01 -21.38 11.26
CA GLN A 181 -19.91 -22.07 12.19
C GLN A 181 -19.13 -22.86 13.24
N ALA A 182 -18.06 -23.57 12.85
CA ALA A 182 -17.25 -24.33 13.79
C ALA A 182 -16.54 -23.44 14.81
N SER A 183 -16.14 -22.24 14.40
CA SER A 183 -15.20 -21.40 15.14
C SER A 183 -15.81 -20.15 15.78
N PHE A 184 -16.90 -19.66 15.22
CA PHE A 184 -17.47 -18.35 15.50
C PHE A 184 -19.00 -18.42 15.68
N SER A 185 -19.55 -19.61 16.01
CA SER A 185 -21.00 -19.87 16.19
C SER A 185 -21.72 -18.93 17.16
N ARG A 186 -21.00 -18.28 18.08
CA ARG A 186 -21.56 -17.29 19.02
C ARG A 186 -21.91 -15.95 18.38
N PHE A 187 -21.46 -15.69 17.16
CA PHE A 187 -21.71 -14.46 16.42
C PHE A 187 -22.79 -14.66 15.35
N ALA A 188 -23.26 -13.56 14.76
CA ALA A 188 -24.25 -13.53 13.70
C ALA A 188 -23.80 -14.35 12.46
N PRO A 189 -24.76 -14.80 11.62
CA PRO A 189 -24.45 -15.52 10.40
C PRO A 189 -23.41 -14.79 9.53
N MET A 190 -22.51 -15.57 8.94
CA MET A 190 -21.46 -15.05 8.08
C MET A 190 -22.06 -14.44 6.81
N SER A 191 -21.50 -13.30 6.40
CA SER A 191 -21.72 -12.68 5.09
C SER A 191 -20.50 -12.83 4.20
N SER A 192 -20.63 -12.61 2.89
CA SER A 192 -19.48 -12.61 1.97
C SER A 192 -19.32 -11.25 1.28
N ALA A 193 -18.06 -10.83 1.13
CA ALA A 193 -17.65 -9.61 0.44
C ALA A 193 -16.36 -9.89 -0.34
N ILE A 194 -16.49 -10.67 -1.41
CA ILE A 194 -15.37 -11.21 -2.18
C ILE A 194 -14.43 -10.09 -2.66
N LEU A 195 -13.14 -10.28 -2.43
CA LEU A 195 -12.04 -9.41 -2.84
C LEU A 195 -12.13 -9.11 -4.33
N LYS A 196 -11.90 -7.84 -4.66
CA LYS A 196 -11.85 -7.36 -6.04
C LYS A 196 -10.42 -6.90 -6.34
N PRO A 197 -9.81 -7.28 -7.47
CA PRO A 197 -8.51 -6.77 -7.84
C PRO A 197 -8.57 -5.25 -7.99
N LEU A 198 -7.55 -4.56 -7.51
CA LEU A 198 -7.42 -3.12 -7.66
C LEU A 198 -6.95 -2.76 -9.07
N GLY A 199 -7.40 -1.63 -9.63
CA GLY A 199 -6.86 -1.09 -10.89
C GLY A 199 -7.18 -1.87 -12.17
N ILE A 200 -7.87 -3.01 -12.09
CA ILE A 200 -8.29 -3.78 -13.27
C ILE A 200 -9.79 -3.57 -13.49
N PRO A 201 -10.22 -2.85 -14.54
CA PRO A 201 -11.64 -2.74 -14.87
C PRO A 201 -12.22 -4.13 -15.11
N LYS A 202 -13.36 -4.44 -14.48
CA LYS A 202 -14.03 -5.74 -14.63
C LYS A 202 -14.40 -6.02 -16.09
N THR A 203 -14.86 -4.99 -16.79
CA THR A 203 -15.18 -4.98 -18.20
C THR A 203 -14.98 -3.57 -18.74
N THR A 204 -14.43 -3.44 -19.95
CA THR A 204 -14.53 -2.19 -20.69
C THR A 204 -15.98 -1.97 -21.08
N ARG A 205 -16.45 -0.72 -20.97
CA ARG A 205 -17.81 -0.32 -21.31
C ARG A 205 -17.77 0.73 -22.40
N THR A 206 -18.86 0.85 -23.17
CA THR A 206 -19.01 2.00 -24.06
C THR A 206 -19.39 3.23 -23.23
N ILE A 207 -19.04 4.44 -23.70
CA ILE A 207 -19.46 5.66 -22.99
C ILE A 207 -20.98 5.76 -22.88
N ASP A 208 -21.71 5.25 -23.88
CA ASP A 208 -23.17 5.21 -23.98
C ASP A 208 -23.82 4.37 -22.85
N GLU A 209 -23.11 3.36 -22.34
CA GLU A 209 -23.53 2.55 -21.18
C GLU A 209 -23.38 3.28 -19.85
N LEU A 210 -22.49 4.27 -19.78
CA LEU A 210 -22.18 4.99 -18.55
C LEU A 210 -23.00 6.28 -18.40
N VAL A 211 -23.45 6.88 -19.50
CA VAL A 211 -24.17 8.16 -19.50
C VAL A 211 -25.70 7.99 -19.46
N PRO A 212 -26.45 8.92 -18.85
CA PRO A 212 -25.98 10.13 -18.17
C PRO A 212 -25.22 9.82 -16.88
N MET A 213 -24.18 10.61 -16.61
CA MET A 213 -23.21 10.37 -15.54
C MET A 213 -23.19 11.55 -14.56
N GLY A 214 -23.17 11.25 -13.26
CA GLY A 214 -22.87 12.23 -12.22
C GLY A 214 -21.39 12.23 -11.91
N PHE A 215 -20.85 13.35 -11.42
CA PHE A 215 -19.46 13.41 -11.00
C PHE A 215 -19.27 14.10 -9.66
N MET A 216 -18.25 13.64 -8.95
CA MET A 216 -17.81 14.21 -7.69
C MET A 216 -16.29 14.37 -7.70
N THR A 217 -15.82 15.54 -7.28
CA THR A 217 -14.41 15.86 -7.15
C THR A 217 -14.11 16.37 -5.74
N THR A 218 -13.08 15.80 -5.12
CA THR A 218 -12.53 16.29 -3.86
C THR A 218 -11.02 16.42 -3.99
N SER A 219 -10.41 17.27 -3.15
CA SER A 219 -8.97 17.42 -3.13
C SER A 219 -8.46 17.60 -1.71
N ALA A 220 -7.30 17.01 -1.44
CA ALA A 220 -6.43 17.46 -0.36
C ALA A 220 -6.14 18.95 -0.57
N LYS A 221 -6.32 19.72 0.49
CA LYS A 221 -6.08 21.17 0.49
C LYS A 221 -4.67 21.52 0.96
N SER A 222 -3.84 20.52 1.30
CA SER A 222 -2.51 20.70 1.86
C SER A 222 -1.43 20.12 0.98
N LEU A 223 -0.35 20.88 0.79
CA LEU A 223 0.91 20.43 0.25
C LEU A 223 1.71 19.76 1.38
N ILE A 224 2.09 18.51 1.18
CA ILE A 224 3.01 17.81 2.08
C ILE A 224 4.43 18.23 1.72
N SER A 225 5.07 18.96 2.63
CA SER A 225 6.48 19.30 2.52
C SER A 225 7.36 18.07 2.72
N PRO A 226 8.58 18.06 2.17
CA PRO A 226 9.54 17.02 2.50
C PRO A 226 9.79 16.99 4.01
N ASP A 227 9.95 15.80 4.59
CA ASP A 227 10.37 15.65 5.99
C ASP A 227 11.86 16.05 6.11
N TRP A 228 12.11 17.34 6.33
CA TRP A 228 13.46 17.91 6.34
C TRP A 228 14.34 17.29 7.41
N ASN A 229 13.77 17.01 8.58
CA ASN A 229 14.48 16.40 9.70
C ASN A 229 14.87 14.96 9.37
N LYS A 230 13.91 14.10 9.00
CA LYS A 230 14.21 12.71 8.61
C LYS A 230 15.23 12.62 7.49
N ARG A 231 15.17 13.54 6.51
CA ARG A 231 16.13 13.60 5.40
C ARG A 231 17.52 14.04 5.85
N ALA A 232 17.61 15.05 6.70
CA ALA A 232 18.89 15.53 7.19
C ALA A 232 19.55 14.50 8.13
N ILE A 233 18.78 13.83 8.99
CA ILE A 233 19.25 12.67 9.77
C ILE A 233 19.69 11.54 8.84
N SER A 234 18.88 11.18 7.83
CA SER A 234 19.23 10.15 6.85
C SER A 234 20.59 10.43 6.21
N ARG A 235 20.81 11.66 5.75
CA ARG A 235 22.07 12.07 5.10
C ARG A 235 23.25 12.14 6.07
N ALA A 236 23.03 12.64 7.28
CA ALA A 236 24.09 12.79 8.27
C ALA A 236 24.54 11.43 8.82
N THR A 237 23.61 10.50 9.01
CA THR A 237 23.91 9.15 9.51
C THR A 237 24.33 8.18 8.41
N GLY A 238 23.88 8.39 7.17
CA GLY A 238 23.93 7.38 6.10
C GLY A 238 22.86 6.28 6.24
N ILE A 239 22.12 6.24 7.36
CA ILE A 239 21.17 5.15 7.67
C ILE A 239 19.85 5.27 6.90
N GLY A 240 19.40 6.47 6.55
CA GLY A 240 17.97 6.64 6.30
C GLY A 240 17.45 6.01 5.01
N ASP A 241 18.31 5.75 4.01
CA ASP A 241 17.91 4.91 2.87
C ASP A 241 17.78 3.43 3.31
N TRP A 242 18.71 2.93 4.14
CA TRP A 242 18.71 1.54 4.67
C TRP A 242 17.54 1.23 5.61
N LEU A 243 17.18 2.14 6.52
CA LEU A 243 16.01 1.93 7.41
C LEU A 243 14.69 1.98 6.64
N SER A 244 14.63 2.74 5.55
CA SER A 244 13.42 2.84 4.72
C SER A 244 13.22 1.64 3.79
N SER A 245 14.32 1.02 3.32
CA SER A 245 14.28 -0.17 2.46
C SER A 245 14.09 -1.49 3.22
N GLY A 246 14.14 -1.46 4.55
CA GLY A 246 14.04 -2.63 5.41
C GLY A 246 15.35 -3.44 5.43
N ALA A 247 15.65 -4.07 6.57
CA ALA A 247 16.92 -4.77 6.84
C ALA A 247 17.26 -5.94 5.88
N ASN A 248 16.42 -6.23 4.88
CA ASN A 248 16.57 -7.34 3.94
C ASN A 248 17.07 -6.91 2.54
N SER A 249 17.27 -5.61 2.27
CA SER A 249 17.94 -5.17 1.04
C SER A 249 19.46 -5.28 1.19
N SER A 250 20.05 -6.33 0.59
CA SER A 250 21.50 -6.55 0.41
C SER A 250 22.16 -5.41 -0.42
N PRO A 251 23.49 -5.39 -0.57
CA PRO A 251 24.43 -4.36 -0.12
C PRO A 251 24.52 -3.10 -1.01
N GLN A 252 23.42 -2.56 -1.55
CA GLN A 252 23.47 -1.25 -2.26
C GLN A 252 24.03 -0.12 -1.37
N PHE A 253 23.86 -0.23 -0.05
CA PHE A 253 24.50 0.66 0.92
C PHE A 253 26.03 0.70 0.78
N LEU A 254 26.69 -0.43 0.47
CA LEU A 254 28.15 -0.47 0.28
C LEU A 254 28.58 0.13 -1.07
N ASP A 255 27.72 0.05 -2.08
CA ASP A 255 27.96 0.65 -3.39
C ASP A 255 27.73 2.18 -3.38
N ASP A 256 26.75 2.66 -2.61
CA ASP A 256 26.49 4.10 -2.41
C ASP A 256 27.46 4.76 -1.42
N HIS A 257 28.16 3.96 -0.61
CA HIS A 257 29.20 4.41 0.30
C HIS A 257 30.53 3.69 -0.01
N PRO A 258 31.21 4.06 -1.11
CA PRO A 258 32.44 3.40 -1.56
C PRO A 258 33.52 3.38 -0.48
N PHE A 259 33.54 4.36 0.43
CA PHE A 259 34.43 4.37 1.58
C PHE A 259 34.20 3.18 2.53
N LEU A 260 32.93 2.86 2.87
CA LEU A 260 32.61 1.70 3.71
C LEU A 260 32.75 0.39 2.94
N GLY A 261 32.38 0.37 1.66
CA GLY A 261 32.53 -0.80 0.79
C GLY A 261 33.99 -1.21 0.58
N GLU A 262 34.88 -0.25 0.31
CA GLU A 262 36.32 -0.51 0.17
C GLU A 262 36.99 -0.83 1.52
N CYS A 263 36.59 -0.17 2.61
CA CYS A 263 37.08 -0.50 3.94
C CYS A 263 36.70 -1.94 4.36
N LEU A 264 35.47 -2.38 4.08
CA LEU A 264 35.03 -3.74 4.42
C LEU A 264 35.61 -4.82 3.50
N LYS A 265 35.92 -4.50 2.24
CA LYS A 265 36.60 -5.43 1.31
C LYS A 265 38.09 -5.59 1.65
N GLY A 266 38.75 -4.54 2.14
CA GLY A 266 40.18 -4.54 2.45
C GLY A 266 40.54 -4.95 3.88
N ALA A 267 39.61 -4.80 4.82
CA ALA A 267 39.85 -5.14 6.21
C ALA A 267 39.33 -6.55 6.48
N GLY A 268 40.25 -7.51 6.69
CA GLY A 268 39.91 -8.92 6.93
C GLY A 268 38.89 -9.12 8.07
N GLU A 269 38.38 -10.34 8.23
CA GLU A 269 37.24 -10.69 9.11
C GLU A 269 37.27 -10.09 10.54
N GLY A 270 38.44 -9.74 11.08
CA GLY A 270 38.59 -9.08 12.38
C GLY A 270 38.27 -7.57 12.45
N ALA A 271 38.15 -6.85 11.34
CA ALA A 271 37.98 -5.39 11.34
C ALA A 271 36.52 -4.92 11.22
N ALA A 272 35.63 -5.79 10.72
CA ALA A 272 34.21 -5.49 10.62
C ALA A 272 33.56 -5.11 11.98
N PRO A 273 33.84 -5.79 13.11
CA PRO A 273 33.31 -5.39 14.41
C PRO A 273 33.75 -4.00 14.85
N LEU A 274 35.00 -3.61 14.56
CA LEU A 274 35.52 -2.29 14.90
C LEU A 274 34.83 -1.18 14.09
N LEU A 275 34.60 -1.41 12.79
CA LEU A 275 33.87 -0.46 11.94
C LEU A 275 32.41 -0.30 12.38
N VAL A 276 31.74 -1.39 12.77
CA VAL A 276 30.38 -1.33 13.34
C VAL A 276 30.38 -0.53 14.64
N LEU A 277 31.34 -0.76 15.54
CA LEU A 277 31.44 -0.01 16.79
C LEU A 277 31.74 1.48 16.57
N LEU A 278 32.65 1.82 15.66
CA LEU A 278 32.94 3.21 15.28
C LEU A 278 31.70 3.89 14.68
N TYR A 279 30.94 3.17 13.86
CA TYR A 279 29.70 3.67 13.30
C TYR A 279 28.64 3.91 14.39
N LEU A 280 28.42 2.95 15.29
CA LEU A 280 27.52 3.11 16.43
C LEU A 280 27.92 4.30 17.32
N TYR A 281 29.22 4.56 17.48
CA TYR A 281 29.73 5.72 18.20
C TYR A 281 29.51 7.04 17.43
N TYR A 282 29.54 7.00 16.09
CA TYR A 282 29.25 8.15 15.23
C TYR A 282 27.76 8.52 15.20
N LEU A 283 26.84 7.55 15.34
CA LEU A 283 25.40 7.76 15.16
C LEU A 283 24.80 8.89 16.01
N PRO A 284 25.09 9.02 17.33
CA PRO A 284 24.56 10.14 18.11
C PRO A 284 24.95 11.51 17.54
N ALA A 285 26.19 11.68 17.09
CA ALA A 285 26.67 12.91 16.47
C ALA A 285 25.99 13.15 15.11
N GLY A 286 25.86 12.10 14.28
CA GLY A 286 25.14 12.15 13.00
C GLY A 286 23.65 12.52 13.16
N ILE A 287 22.95 11.92 14.12
CA ILE A 287 21.53 12.23 14.42
C ILE A 287 21.39 13.67 14.88
N THR A 288 22.28 14.14 15.78
CA THR A 288 22.23 15.52 16.30
C THR A 288 22.50 16.54 15.18
N GLY A 289 23.58 16.33 14.41
CA GLY A 289 23.91 17.19 13.27
C GLY A 289 22.82 17.18 12.19
N GLY A 290 22.23 16.02 11.92
CA GLY A 290 21.09 15.86 11.02
C GLY A 290 19.86 16.61 11.50
N THR A 291 19.53 16.54 12.79
CA THR A 291 18.36 17.25 13.35
C THR A 291 18.51 18.76 13.18
N ILE A 292 19.66 19.32 13.57
CA ILE A 292 19.95 20.76 13.42
C ILE A 292 19.88 21.18 11.94
N ALA A 293 20.50 20.41 11.05
CA ALA A 293 20.47 20.70 9.61
C ALA A 293 19.04 20.61 9.03
N GLY A 294 18.22 19.70 9.57
CA GLY A 294 16.81 19.54 9.22
C GLY A 294 15.98 20.75 9.60
N GLU A 295 16.10 21.22 10.85
CA GLU A 295 15.40 22.43 11.35
C GLU A 295 15.81 23.68 10.57
N VAL A 296 17.11 23.85 10.29
CA VAL A 296 17.60 24.97 9.46
C VAL A 296 17.02 24.90 8.05
N ALA A 297 16.93 23.72 7.45
CA ALA A 297 16.33 23.55 6.13
C ALA A 297 14.81 23.81 6.15
N GLU A 298 14.10 23.33 7.17
CA GLU A 298 12.68 23.58 7.35
C GLU A 298 12.39 25.08 7.47
N HIS A 299 13.14 25.79 8.32
CA HIS A 299 13.01 27.24 8.46
C HIS A 299 13.34 27.98 7.15
N LYS A 300 14.43 27.59 6.47
CA LYS A 300 14.82 28.17 5.18
C LYS A 300 13.70 28.07 4.13
N TRP A 301 12.98 26.94 4.09
CA TRP A 301 11.97 26.65 3.08
C TRP A 301 10.53 26.90 3.52
N GLN A 302 10.32 27.37 4.75
CA GLN A 302 9.00 27.64 5.30
C GLN A 302 8.22 28.65 4.46
N HIS A 303 8.84 29.76 4.06
CA HIS A 303 8.18 30.77 3.23
C HIS A 303 7.79 30.23 1.84
N THR A 304 8.66 29.43 1.22
CA THR A 304 8.36 28.79 -0.08
C THR A 304 7.18 27.83 0.06
N THR A 305 7.21 26.94 1.05
CA THR A 305 6.13 25.96 1.26
C THR A 305 4.79 26.63 1.59
N GLN A 306 4.79 27.71 2.38
CA GLN A 306 3.59 28.52 2.64
C GLN A 306 3.06 29.20 1.38
N GLY A 307 3.93 29.73 0.52
CA GLY A 307 3.51 30.33 -0.75
C GLY A 307 2.88 29.30 -1.70
N LEU A 308 3.43 28.09 -1.77
CA LEU A 308 2.84 26.98 -2.54
C LEU A 308 1.52 26.50 -1.94
N GLN A 309 1.42 26.45 -0.61
CA GLN A 309 0.20 26.10 0.11
C GLN A 309 -0.92 27.12 -0.16
N GLN A 310 -0.58 28.41 -0.18
CA GLN A 310 -1.50 29.48 -0.55
C GLN A 310 -1.97 29.33 -2.01
N GLU A 311 -1.05 29.02 -2.94
CA GLU A 311 -1.41 28.77 -4.34
C GLU A 311 -2.44 27.65 -4.48
N LEU A 312 -2.33 26.56 -3.71
CA LEU A 312 -3.31 25.46 -3.70
C LEU A 312 -4.67 25.89 -3.15
N HIS A 313 -4.70 26.84 -2.23
CA HIS A 313 -5.96 27.39 -1.72
C HIS A 313 -6.63 28.33 -2.72
N GLU A 314 -5.84 29.15 -3.42
CA GLU A 314 -6.32 30.07 -4.45
C GLU A 314 -6.76 29.33 -5.73
N ASN A 315 -6.06 28.25 -6.09
CA ASN A 315 -6.35 27.40 -7.24
C ASN A 315 -6.82 26.02 -6.78
N ASP A 316 -8.08 25.93 -6.35
CA ASP A 316 -8.66 24.69 -5.84
C ASP A 316 -8.49 23.52 -6.84
N PRO A 317 -7.66 22.51 -6.52
CA PRO A 317 -7.41 21.41 -7.44
C PRO A 317 -8.65 20.56 -7.73
N ALA A 318 -9.65 20.55 -6.85
CA ALA A 318 -10.92 19.84 -7.09
C ALA A 318 -11.72 20.49 -8.25
N THR A 319 -11.62 21.81 -8.40
CA THR A 319 -12.22 22.57 -9.52
C THR A 319 -11.48 22.30 -10.83
N LEU A 320 -10.14 22.22 -10.81
CA LEU A 320 -9.34 21.81 -11.97
C LEU A 320 -9.69 20.38 -12.42
N LEU A 321 -9.84 19.48 -11.46
CA LEU A 321 -10.22 18.08 -11.68
C LEU A 321 -11.62 17.97 -12.31
N GLY A 322 -12.59 18.74 -11.83
CA GLY A 322 -13.94 18.80 -12.40
C GLY A 322 -13.93 19.31 -13.85
N SER A 323 -13.22 20.40 -14.10
CA SER A 323 -13.08 20.99 -15.44
C SER A 323 -12.40 20.04 -16.43
N ALA A 324 -11.34 19.35 -15.99
CA ALA A 324 -10.65 18.35 -16.81
C ALA A 324 -11.57 17.17 -17.15
N PHE A 325 -12.37 16.71 -16.18
CA PHE A 325 -13.32 15.64 -16.39
C PHE A 325 -14.46 16.02 -17.35
N GLU A 326 -15.07 17.20 -17.19
CA GLU A 326 -16.08 17.72 -18.12
C GLU A 326 -15.51 17.81 -19.55
N THR A 327 -14.29 18.34 -19.68
CA THR A 327 -13.56 18.42 -20.96
C THR A 327 -13.39 17.04 -21.58
N MET A 328 -12.87 16.08 -20.82
CA MET A 328 -12.64 14.72 -21.31
C MET A 328 -13.95 14.05 -21.73
N ILE A 329 -15.02 14.12 -20.92
CA ILE A 329 -16.33 13.56 -21.30
C ILE A 329 -16.84 14.15 -22.62
N SER A 330 -16.69 15.46 -22.81
CA SER A 330 -17.15 16.13 -24.04
C SER A 330 -16.44 15.62 -25.30
N GLN A 331 -15.15 15.24 -25.20
CA GLN A 331 -14.38 14.67 -26.31
C GLN A 331 -14.92 13.30 -26.76
N TYR A 332 -15.62 12.58 -25.88
CA TYR A 332 -16.28 11.31 -26.20
C TYR A 332 -17.73 11.49 -26.72
N GLY A 333 -18.17 12.73 -26.97
CA GLY A 333 -19.51 13.02 -27.51
C GLY A 333 -20.66 12.78 -26.52
N ALA A 334 -20.34 12.68 -25.24
CA ALA A 334 -21.31 12.41 -24.18
C ALA A 334 -22.01 13.69 -23.68
N SER A 335 -23.20 13.52 -23.11
CA SER A 335 -23.92 14.59 -22.42
C SER A 335 -23.09 15.16 -21.27
N ARG A 336 -23.21 16.47 -21.02
CA ARG A 336 -22.54 17.14 -19.89
C ARG A 336 -22.83 16.39 -18.58
N PRO A 337 -21.82 16.02 -17.78
CA PRO A 337 -22.04 15.29 -16.54
C PRO A 337 -22.64 16.21 -15.47
N ILE A 338 -23.39 15.65 -14.53
CA ILE A 338 -24.03 16.43 -13.45
C ILE A 338 -23.13 16.45 -12.22
N ASN A 339 -22.81 17.64 -11.71
CA ASN A 339 -22.00 17.80 -10.51
C ASN A 339 -22.81 17.40 -9.25
N LEU A 340 -22.27 16.46 -8.47
CA LEU A 340 -22.87 15.92 -7.24
C LEU A 340 -22.09 16.32 -5.97
N ASN A 341 -21.15 17.28 -6.05
CA ASN A 341 -20.31 17.70 -4.91
C ASN A 341 -21.10 18.28 -3.72
N GLN A 342 -22.32 18.75 -3.94
CA GLN A 342 -23.19 19.34 -2.90
C GLN A 342 -24.25 18.36 -2.39
N ALA A 343 -24.22 17.09 -2.82
CA ALA A 343 -25.20 16.09 -2.45
C ALA A 343 -24.89 15.50 -1.07
N ASP A 344 -25.86 15.51 -0.15
CA ASP A 344 -25.75 14.78 1.11
C ASP A 344 -25.73 13.25 0.86
N ASP A 345 -26.58 12.78 -0.07
CA ASP A 345 -26.56 11.42 -0.60
C ASP A 345 -26.42 11.46 -2.14
N PRO A 346 -25.19 11.34 -2.67
CA PRO A 346 -24.93 11.34 -4.09
C PRO A 346 -25.69 10.25 -4.85
N PHE A 347 -25.95 9.09 -4.24
CA PHE A 347 -26.67 8.00 -4.89
C PHE A 347 -28.17 8.28 -4.98
N ALA A 348 -28.76 8.88 -3.93
CA ALA A 348 -30.15 9.30 -3.97
C ALA A 348 -30.37 10.38 -5.03
N GLN A 349 -29.49 11.40 -5.08
CA GLN A 349 -29.57 12.45 -6.10
C GLN A 349 -29.35 11.90 -7.51
N ALA A 350 -28.33 11.04 -7.69
CA ALA A 350 -28.08 10.39 -8.97
C ALA A 350 -29.27 9.58 -9.46
N LYS A 351 -29.94 8.84 -8.55
CA LYS A 351 -31.16 8.09 -8.87
C LYS A 351 -32.32 9.02 -9.26
N GLN A 352 -32.51 10.13 -8.54
CA GLN A 352 -33.55 11.12 -8.85
C GLN A 352 -33.33 11.76 -10.23
N GLN A 353 -32.08 11.97 -10.62
CA GLN A 353 -31.69 12.56 -11.90
C GLN A 353 -31.55 11.51 -13.04
N GLY A 354 -31.85 10.24 -12.78
CA GLY A 354 -31.77 9.18 -13.78
C GLY A 354 -30.35 8.86 -14.26
N LEU A 355 -29.33 9.15 -13.45
CA LEU A 355 -27.92 8.90 -13.77
C LEU A 355 -27.63 7.40 -13.73
N LYS A 356 -26.97 6.88 -14.76
CA LYS A 356 -26.57 5.45 -14.83
C LYS A 356 -25.34 5.17 -13.98
N SER A 357 -24.43 6.15 -13.89
CA SER A 357 -23.18 6.01 -13.16
C SER A 357 -22.77 7.27 -12.41
N ILE A 358 -21.92 7.09 -11.41
CA ILE A 358 -21.29 8.16 -10.64
C ILE A 358 -19.78 8.02 -10.75
N PHE A 359 -19.13 9.01 -11.34
CA PHE A 359 -17.68 9.15 -11.36
C PHE A 359 -17.23 9.93 -10.13
N GLN A 360 -16.39 9.35 -9.31
CA GLN A 360 -15.84 10.02 -8.14
C GLN A 360 -14.33 10.03 -8.23
N THR A 361 -13.74 11.21 -8.16
CA THR A 361 -12.29 11.35 -8.19
C THR A 361 -11.82 12.25 -7.05
N GLU A 362 -10.71 11.87 -6.45
CA GLU A 362 -10.18 12.52 -5.27
C GLU A 362 -8.67 12.67 -5.38
N ILE A 363 -8.16 13.89 -5.18
CA ILE A 363 -6.72 14.08 -4.96
C ILE A 363 -6.43 13.75 -3.50
N LEU A 364 -5.82 12.60 -3.25
CA LEU A 364 -5.50 12.11 -1.91
C LEU A 364 -4.32 12.86 -1.30
N LYS A 365 -3.32 13.18 -2.14
CA LYS A 365 -2.02 13.69 -1.71
C LYS A 365 -1.43 14.60 -2.78
N ILE A 366 -0.90 15.74 -2.36
CA ILE A 366 -0.01 16.59 -3.16
C ILE A 366 1.25 16.76 -2.31
N GLU A 367 2.40 16.30 -2.78
CA GLU A 367 3.64 16.36 -2.02
C GLU A 367 4.82 16.84 -2.86
N LEU A 368 5.79 17.47 -2.21
CA LEU A 368 7.12 17.67 -2.79
C LEU A 368 7.99 16.46 -2.47
N SER A 369 8.19 15.60 -3.46
CA SER A 369 9.06 14.44 -3.35
C SER A 369 10.49 14.80 -3.74
N GLU A 370 11.47 14.48 -2.89
CA GLU A 370 12.88 14.57 -3.28
C GLU A 370 13.18 13.57 -4.41
N CYS A 371 13.93 14.02 -5.41
CA CYS A 371 14.41 13.25 -6.54
C CYS A 371 15.70 12.49 -6.25
N VAL A 372 16.15 11.66 -7.21
CA VAL A 372 17.44 10.93 -7.14
C VAL A 372 18.62 11.89 -6.94
N ASN A 373 18.59 13.03 -7.65
CA ASN A 373 19.58 14.08 -7.47
C ASN A 373 19.32 14.83 -6.16
N ARG A 374 20.26 14.74 -5.22
CA ARG A 374 20.13 15.33 -3.87
C ARG A 374 19.77 16.81 -3.94
N GLY A 375 18.79 17.22 -3.14
CA GLY A 375 18.35 18.62 -3.05
C GLY A 375 17.52 19.09 -4.25
N SER A 376 17.14 18.19 -5.16
CA SER A 376 16.11 18.44 -6.16
C SER A 376 14.82 17.74 -5.77
N PHE A 377 13.70 18.31 -6.21
CA PHE A 377 12.35 17.94 -5.84
C PHE A 377 11.46 17.93 -7.07
N CYS A 378 10.40 17.15 -7.00
CA CYS A 378 9.33 17.18 -7.96
C CYS A 378 7.98 17.15 -7.25
N VAL A 379 6.94 17.62 -7.93
CA VAL A 379 5.57 17.54 -7.42
C VAL A 379 5.08 16.11 -7.66
N ALA A 380 4.63 15.44 -6.61
CA ALA A 380 3.97 14.16 -6.73
C ALA A 380 2.50 14.31 -6.33
N VAL A 381 1.61 13.88 -7.22
CA VAL A 381 0.16 13.96 -7.01
C VAL A 381 -0.40 12.55 -7.02
N THR A 382 -1.07 12.17 -5.94
CA THR A 382 -1.76 10.87 -5.83
C THR A 382 -3.27 11.10 -5.93
N LEU A 383 -3.90 10.44 -6.90
CA LEU A 383 -5.33 10.52 -7.17
C LEU A 383 -5.98 9.16 -6.96
N ARG A 384 -7.22 9.15 -6.49
CA ARG A 384 -8.08 7.97 -6.50
C ARG A 384 -9.27 8.24 -7.40
N THR A 385 -9.54 7.31 -8.30
CA THR A 385 -10.63 7.39 -9.27
C THR A 385 -11.54 6.18 -9.10
N ARG A 386 -12.83 6.44 -8.92
CA ARG A 386 -13.88 5.46 -8.71
C ARG A 386 -15.02 5.66 -9.70
N LEU A 387 -15.57 4.55 -10.19
CA LEU A 387 -16.78 4.55 -10.99
C LEU A 387 -17.80 3.60 -10.38
N TRP A 388 -18.97 4.15 -10.08
CA TRP A 388 -20.08 3.40 -9.50
C TRP A 388 -21.22 3.26 -10.49
N GLU A 389 -21.89 2.12 -10.46
CA GLU A 389 -23.19 1.94 -11.09
C GLU A 389 -24.29 2.40 -10.13
N THR A 390 -25.10 3.38 -10.52
CA THR A 390 -26.07 4.03 -9.63
C THR A 390 -27.14 3.06 -9.14
N ALA A 391 -27.68 2.23 -10.05
CA ALA A 391 -28.82 1.36 -9.76
C ALA A 391 -28.49 0.27 -8.74
N SER A 392 -27.33 -0.37 -8.90
CA SER A 392 -26.88 -1.47 -8.04
C SER A 392 -25.99 -1.02 -6.87
N LYS A 393 -25.57 0.25 -6.87
CA LYS A 393 -24.49 0.79 -6.00
C LYS A 393 -23.20 -0.03 -6.09
N THR A 394 -22.96 -0.68 -7.23
CA THR A 394 -21.78 -1.52 -7.42
C THR A 394 -20.60 -0.68 -7.89
N LEU A 395 -19.45 -0.81 -7.21
CA LEU A 395 -18.18 -0.25 -7.69
C LEU A 395 -17.69 -1.04 -8.91
N LEU A 396 -17.61 -0.35 -10.05
CA LEU A 396 -17.17 -0.88 -11.34
C LEU A 396 -15.66 -0.71 -11.56
N TYR A 397 -15.10 0.38 -11.05
CA TYR A 397 -13.68 0.74 -11.19
C TYR A 397 -13.19 1.44 -9.93
N ASP A 398 -11.98 1.12 -9.48
CA ASP A 398 -11.27 1.82 -8.42
C ASP A 398 -9.78 1.76 -8.72
N LEU A 399 -9.16 2.92 -8.87
CA LEU A 399 -7.72 3.03 -9.13
C LEU A 399 -7.12 4.15 -8.28
N VAL A 400 -5.99 3.85 -7.63
CA VAL A 400 -5.10 4.88 -7.10
C VAL A 400 -3.95 5.05 -8.08
N SER A 401 -3.77 6.25 -8.60
CA SER A 401 -2.68 6.60 -9.50
C SER A 401 -1.79 7.66 -8.86
N GLN A 402 -0.51 7.67 -9.23
CA GLN A 402 0.39 8.77 -8.88
C GLN A 402 1.07 9.25 -10.13
N TYR A 403 1.15 10.57 -10.20
CA TYR A 403 1.94 11.28 -11.17
C TYR A 403 3.17 11.84 -10.47
N SER A 404 4.36 11.43 -10.90
CA SER A 404 5.65 11.87 -10.36
C SER A 404 6.77 11.66 -11.38
N ASN A 405 7.99 12.11 -11.03
CA ASN A 405 9.17 11.97 -11.87
C ASN A 405 9.53 10.49 -12.14
N ALA A 406 9.85 10.15 -13.40
CA ALA A 406 10.16 8.78 -13.82
C ALA A 406 11.39 8.13 -13.16
N ALA A 407 12.37 8.92 -12.69
CA ALA A 407 13.51 8.37 -11.98
C ALA A 407 13.15 7.93 -10.55
N LEU A 408 12.18 8.60 -9.91
CA LEU A 408 11.70 8.22 -8.58
C LEU A 408 10.84 6.95 -8.60
N ARG A 409 10.21 6.68 -9.73
CA ARG A 409 9.39 5.48 -9.99
C ARG A 409 10.15 4.18 -9.69
N ARG A 410 11.45 4.13 -10.01
CA ARG A 410 12.29 2.93 -9.81
C ARG A 410 12.79 2.71 -8.39
N LYS A 411 12.83 3.76 -7.56
CA LYS A 411 13.41 3.70 -6.20
C LYS A 411 12.36 3.45 -5.12
N LYS A 412 11.10 3.89 -5.34
CA LYS A 412 9.97 3.75 -4.40
C LYS A 412 9.11 2.49 -4.60
N THR A 413 9.40 1.64 -5.59
CA THR A 413 8.73 0.34 -5.77
C THR A 413 8.91 -0.61 -4.58
N LEU A 414 9.85 -0.31 -3.69
CA LEU A 414 10.09 -1.06 -2.46
C LEU A 414 9.30 -0.44 -1.31
N PHE A 415 8.07 -0.95 -1.18
CA PHE A 415 7.23 -0.90 0.01
C PHE A 415 6.57 0.46 0.36
N TYR A 416 5.30 0.34 0.80
CA TYR A 416 4.47 1.38 1.42
C TYR A 416 3.71 2.29 0.42
N GLU A 417 2.38 2.33 0.57
CA GLU A 417 1.40 3.23 -0.10
C GLU A 417 0.81 2.76 -1.44
N THR A 418 -0.06 1.73 -1.38
CA THR A 418 -1.03 1.35 -2.46
C THR A 418 -0.42 0.96 -3.81
N GLU A 419 -1.12 0.16 -4.63
CA GLU A 419 -0.73 0.05 -6.04
C GLU A 419 -1.00 1.39 -6.68
N VAL A 420 0.05 2.19 -6.71
CA VAL A 420 0.07 3.43 -7.40
C VAL A 420 0.33 3.08 -8.85
N THR A 421 -0.75 3.00 -9.65
CA THR A 421 -0.57 2.81 -11.09
C THR A 421 0.05 4.07 -11.66
N GLU A 422 1.23 3.91 -12.23
CA GLU A 422 1.94 5.00 -12.87
C GLU A 422 1.18 5.48 -14.09
N VAL A 423 1.00 6.78 -14.16
CA VAL A 423 0.42 7.40 -15.34
C VAL A 423 1.51 7.62 -16.39
N LYS A 424 1.28 7.13 -17.61
CA LYS A 424 2.21 7.33 -18.73
C LYS A 424 2.28 8.83 -19.08
N GLY A 425 3.50 9.36 -19.18
CA GLY A 425 3.76 10.77 -19.52
C GLY A 425 5.17 11.20 -19.11
N GLU A 426 5.58 12.39 -19.54
CA GLU A 426 6.93 12.97 -19.29
C GLU A 426 7.25 13.11 -17.79
N GLY A 427 6.24 13.03 -16.93
CA GLY A 427 6.38 13.18 -15.48
C GLY A 427 6.80 14.61 -15.11
N THR A 428 6.85 14.86 -13.81
CA THR A 428 7.32 16.14 -13.28
C THR A 428 8.84 16.22 -13.35
N GLU A 429 9.42 17.32 -13.81
CA GLU A 429 10.88 17.49 -13.80
C GLU A 429 11.40 17.73 -12.38
N CYS A 430 12.60 17.23 -12.10
CA CYS A 430 13.28 17.45 -10.83
C CYS A 430 13.97 18.81 -10.82
N ARG A 431 13.62 19.66 -9.86
CA ARG A 431 14.12 21.04 -9.76
C ARG A 431 14.62 21.33 -8.35
N LYS A 432 15.57 22.26 -8.21
CA LYS A 432 15.99 22.70 -6.88
C LYS A 432 14.83 23.42 -6.17
N MET A 433 14.84 23.42 -4.84
CA MET A 433 13.76 24.03 -4.04
C MET A 433 13.59 25.53 -4.34
N GLU A 434 14.68 26.21 -4.71
CA GLU A 434 14.68 27.61 -5.13
C GLU A 434 13.76 27.87 -6.34
N ALA A 435 13.62 26.92 -7.26
CA ALA A 435 12.77 27.06 -8.44
C ALA A 435 11.27 27.08 -8.09
N TYR A 436 10.91 26.52 -6.94
CA TYR A 436 9.56 26.59 -6.40
C TYR A 436 9.32 27.88 -5.58
N GLY A 437 10.36 28.69 -5.36
CA GLY A 437 10.27 29.97 -4.67
C GLY A 437 9.74 31.08 -5.60
N GLY A 438 8.74 31.83 -5.13
CA GLY A 438 8.20 32.98 -5.84
C GLY A 438 7.03 32.67 -6.78
N ALA A 439 6.65 33.65 -7.62
CA ALA A 439 5.45 33.57 -8.46
C ALA A 439 5.55 32.49 -9.56
N GLU A 440 6.70 32.37 -10.23
CA GLU A 440 6.91 31.34 -11.25
C GLU A 440 6.86 29.93 -10.64
N GLY A 441 7.40 29.73 -9.43
CA GLY A 441 7.35 28.46 -8.72
C GLY A 441 5.92 28.03 -8.33
N ARG A 442 5.07 29.01 -7.99
CA ARG A 442 3.63 28.78 -7.75
C ARG A 442 2.89 28.39 -9.02
N LYS A 443 3.13 29.10 -10.13
CA LYS A 443 2.56 28.74 -11.44
C LYS A 443 2.97 27.33 -11.85
N LEU A 444 4.25 26.99 -11.65
CA LEU A 444 4.77 25.66 -11.94
C LEU A 444 4.04 24.56 -11.15
N LEU A 445 3.73 24.78 -9.86
CA LEU A 445 2.96 23.83 -9.07
C LEU A 445 1.58 23.56 -9.70
N THR A 446 0.85 24.62 -10.06
CA THR A 446 -0.47 24.53 -10.68
C THR A 446 -0.42 23.80 -12.03
N GLU A 447 0.60 24.07 -12.84
CA GLU A 447 0.83 23.38 -14.11
C GLU A 447 1.11 21.87 -13.93
N GLU A 448 1.98 21.49 -12.98
CA GLU A 448 2.29 20.08 -12.71
C GLU A 448 1.07 19.32 -12.15
N ILE A 449 0.24 19.97 -11.33
CA ILE A 449 -1.04 19.39 -10.86
C ILE A 449 -2.02 19.20 -12.02
N SER A 450 -2.15 20.19 -12.90
CA SER A 450 -3.01 20.07 -14.08
C SER A 450 -2.57 18.93 -14.99
N LYS A 451 -1.26 18.77 -15.22
CA LYS A 451 -0.71 17.62 -15.97
C LYS A 451 -1.03 16.29 -15.30
N ALA A 452 -0.87 16.20 -13.98
CA ALA A 452 -1.19 15.00 -13.21
C ALA A 452 -2.67 14.60 -13.33
N ILE A 453 -3.56 15.58 -13.23
CA ILE A 453 -5.00 15.44 -13.39
C ILE A 453 -5.33 14.92 -14.80
N GLN A 454 -4.86 15.61 -15.84
CA GLN A 454 -5.13 15.25 -17.24
C GLN A 454 -4.66 13.83 -17.54
N ALA A 455 -3.43 13.50 -17.13
CA ALA A 455 -2.86 12.20 -17.39
C ALA A 455 -3.65 11.09 -16.64
N SER A 456 -4.10 11.35 -15.40
CA SER A 456 -4.91 10.39 -14.63
C SER A 456 -6.31 10.20 -15.21
N MET A 457 -6.93 11.28 -15.70
CA MET A 457 -8.22 11.18 -16.40
C MET A 457 -8.06 10.39 -17.70
N GLN A 458 -7.04 10.69 -18.50
CA GLN A 458 -6.73 9.93 -19.72
C GLN A 458 -6.60 8.43 -19.42
N ARG A 459 -5.86 8.08 -18.36
CA ARG A 459 -5.73 6.69 -17.93
C ARG A 459 -7.07 6.04 -17.59
N PHE A 460 -7.93 6.72 -16.83
CA PHE A 460 -9.28 6.22 -16.53
C PHE A 460 -10.08 5.94 -17.80
N PHE A 461 -10.08 6.88 -18.76
CA PHE A 461 -10.82 6.70 -20.00
C PHE A 461 -10.24 5.58 -20.86
N ASP A 462 -8.92 5.43 -20.93
CA ASP A 462 -8.30 4.30 -21.64
C ASP A 462 -8.60 2.94 -20.99
N ASP A 463 -8.72 2.89 -19.66
CA ASP A 463 -9.04 1.66 -18.92
C ASP A 463 -10.53 1.29 -19.05
N VAL A 464 -11.43 2.27 -18.93
CA VAL A 464 -12.87 2.00 -18.77
C VAL A 464 -13.64 2.13 -20.08
N VAL A 465 -13.30 3.10 -20.93
CA VAL A 465 -14.08 3.44 -22.11
C VAL A 465 -13.48 2.78 -23.35
N LYS A 466 -14.20 1.81 -23.91
CA LYS A 466 -13.82 1.19 -25.18
C LYS A 466 -13.87 2.25 -26.29
N LYS A 467 -12.74 2.53 -26.94
CA LYS A 467 -12.73 3.36 -28.15
C LYS A 467 -13.60 2.68 -29.21
N LYS A 468 -14.53 3.43 -29.82
CA LYS A 468 -15.27 2.94 -30.99
C LYS A 468 -14.22 2.64 -32.07
N SER A 469 -14.12 1.38 -32.48
CA SER A 469 -13.33 1.00 -33.65
C SER A 469 -13.89 1.80 -34.83
N GLN A 470 -13.09 2.69 -35.40
CA GLN A 470 -13.46 3.47 -36.58
C GLN A 470 -13.63 2.56 -37.80
#